data_AF-A0A7C5T8M7-F1
#
_entry.id   AF-A0A7C5T8M7-F1
#
_cell.length_a   1.000
_cell.length_b   1.000
_cell.length_c   1.000
_cell.angle_alpha   90.00
_cell.angle_beta   90.00
_cell.angle_gamma   90.00
#
_symmetry.space_group_name_H-M   'P 1'
#
loop_
_entity.id
_entity.type
_entity.pdbx_description
1 polymer ?
#
loop_
_entity_poly.entity_id
_entity_poly.type
_entity_poly.pdbx_seq_one_letter_code
_entity_poly.pdbx_strand_id
1 'polypeptide(L)'
;MKTRYQRKLINSVENAVGDLVYDVIDKYYGDRIESEPDYEKILFSIARFIKQEVFNNKATFDDVIEYLNRLRSRRNLAKLVLSYVISRALDEQE
;
A
#
# COMPACT_ATOMS: atom_id res chain seq x y z
N MET A 1 -8.98 1.35 20.75
CA MET A 1 -7.51 1.49 20.51
C MET A 1 -7.07 1.04 19.11
N LYS A 2 -7.52 -0.11 18.58
CA LYS A 2 -7.13 -0.61 17.24
C LYS A 2 -7.34 0.39 16.09
N THR A 3 -8.44 1.14 16.09
CA THR A 3 -8.80 2.09 15.02
C THR A 3 -7.82 3.26 14.88
N ARG A 4 -7.26 3.75 15.99
CA ARG A 4 -6.30 4.87 15.96
C ARG A 4 -4.94 4.46 15.40
N TYR A 5 -4.48 3.25 15.72
CA TYR A 5 -3.24 2.69 15.19
C TYR A 5 -3.36 2.38 13.69
N GLN A 6 -4.49 1.81 13.29
CA GLN A 6 -4.77 1.52 11.88
C GLN A 6 -4.81 2.80 11.04
N ARG A 7 -5.50 3.86 11.51
CA ARG A 7 -5.53 5.14 10.82
C ARG A 7 -4.16 5.82 10.75
N LYS A 8 -3.35 5.73 11.82
CA LYS A 8 -1.96 6.22 11.77
C LYS A 8 -1.14 5.49 10.70
N LEU A 9 -1.27 4.17 10.61
CA LEU A 9 -0.58 3.37 9.60
C LEU A 9 -1.00 3.78 8.18
N ILE A 10 -2.31 3.86 7.92
CA ILE A 10 -2.86 4.26 6.61
C ILE A 10 -2.29 5.62 6.19
N ASN A 11 -2.40 6.62 7.06
CA ASN A 11 -1.88 7.97 6.76
C ASN A 11 -0.37 7.97 6.49
N SER A 12 0.42 7.16 7.21
CA SER A 12 1.86 7.05 6.96
C SER A 12 2.18 6.39 5.61
N VAL A 13 1.42 5.35 5.23
CA VAL A 13 1.59 4.69 3.92
C VAL A 13 1.17 5.64 2.79
N GLU A 14 0.06 6.33 2.96
CA GLU A 14 -0.43 7.36 2.03
C GLU A 14 0.62 8.46 1.82
N ASN A 15 1.21 8.97 2.89
CA ASN A 15 2.28 9.96 2.77
C ASN A 15 3.54 9.41 2.06
N ALA A 16 3.85 8.12 2.24
CA ALA A 16 5.02 7.50 1.62
C ALA A 16 4.83 7.23 0.12
N VAL A 17 3.68 6.71 -0.29
CA VAL A 17 3.47 6.20 -1.67
C VAL A 17 2.10 6.51 -2.27
N GLY A 18 1.25 7.29 -1.61
CA GLY A 18 -0.14 7.54 -2.02
C GLY A 18 -0.29 8.09 -3.44
N ASP A 19 0.55 9.03 -3.86
CA ASP A 19 0.56 9.53 -5.24
C ASP A 19 0.86 8.42 -6.27
N LEU A 20 1.79 7.52 -5.95
CA LEU A 20 2.11 6.38 -6.82
C LEU A 20 0.99 5.33 -6.84
N VAL A 21 0.35 5.11 -5.70
CA VAL A 21 -0.79 4.21 -5.58
C VAL A 21 -1.96 4.76 -6.40
N TYR A 22 -2.27 6.05 -6.26
CA TYR A 22 -3.31 6.72 -7.03
C TYR A 22 -3.03 6.66 -8.55
N ASP A 23 -1.79 7.00 -8.97
CA ASP A 23 -1.37 6.89 -10.37
C ASP A 23 -1.59 5.48 -10.96
N VAL A 24 -1.38 4.44 -10.15
CA VAL A 24 -1.52 3.03 -10.57
C VAL A 24 -2.99 2.62 -10.60
N ILE A 25 -3.77 3.03 -9.60
CA ILE A 25 -5.21 2.79 -9.55
C ILE A 25 -5.89 3.44 -10.73
N ASP A 26 -5.72 4.74 -10.92
CA ASP A 26 -6.35 5.49 -12.01
C ASP A 26 -6.06 4.87 -13.38
N LYS A 27 -4.82 4.41 -13.58
CA LYS A 27 -4.40 3.84 -14.87
C LYS A 27 -4.91 2.42 -15.14
N TYR A 28 -5.06 1.59 -14.12
CA TYR A 28 -5.26 0.13 -14.32
C TYR A 28 -6.47 -0.46 -13.59
N TYR A 29 -6.98 0.22 -12.56
CA TYR A 29 -7.97 -0.33 -11.63
C TYR A 29 -9.07 0.68 -11.24
N GLY A 30 -9.22 1.79 -11.97
CA GLY A 30 -10.18 2.85 -11.65
C GLY A 30 -11.61 2.31 -11.47
N ASP A 31 -11.98 1.34 -12.32
CA ASP A 31 -13.31 0.71 -12.31
C ASP A 31 -13.53 -0.24 -11.10
N ARG A 32 -12.48 -0.65 -10.39
CA ARG A 32 -12.54 -1.58 -9.24
C ARG A 32 -12.51 -0.88 -7.89
N ILE A 33 -12.25 0.43 -7.86
CA ILE A 33 -12.03 1.20 -6.63
C ILE A 33 -12.97 2.40 -6.65
N GLU A 34 -14.12 2.22 -6.00
CA GLU A 34 -15.23 3.16 -6.08
C GLU A 34 -15.31 4.11 -4.87
N SER A 35 -14.58 3.79 -3.79
CA SER A 35 -14.76 4.44 -2.51
C SER A 35 -13.46 4.67 -1.73
N GLU A 36 -13.48 5.69 -0.86
CA GLU A 36 -12.39 5.98 0.08
C GLU A 36 -12.04 4.75 0.97
N PRO A 37 -13.02 3.99 1.52
CA PRO A 37 -12.71 2.74 2.22
C PRO A 37 -11.93 1.71 1.40
N ASP A 38 -12.18 1.59 0.10
CA ASP A 38 -11.47 0.62 -0.75
C ASP A 38 -10.02 1.04 -0.98
N TYR A 39 -9.81 2.34 -1.16
CA TYR A 39 -8.47 2.93 -1.18
C TYR A 39 -7.73 2.72 0.14
N GLU A 40 -8.36 2.99 1.30
CA GLU A 40 -7.76 2.74 2.62
C GLU A 40 -7.38 1.26 2.82
N LYS A 41 -8.23 0.32 2.35
CA LYS A 41 -7.92 -1.12 2.38
C LYS A 41 -6.68 -1.44 1.56
N ILE A 42 -6.52 -0.84 0.38
CA ILE A 42 -5.33 -1.04 -0.47
C ILE A 42 -4.07 -0.57 0.24
N LEU A 43 -4.09 0.63 0.83
CA LEU A 43 -2.93 1.14 1.58
C LEU A 43 -2.58 0.21 2.74
N PHE A 44 -3.58 -0.31 3.45
CA PHE A 44 -3.37 -1.29 4.51
C PHE A 44 -2.79 -2.61 3.98
N SER A 45 -3.32 -3.13 2.86
CA SER A 45 -2.84 -4.35 2.21
C SER A 45 -1.40 -4.21 1.71
N ILE A 46 -1.01 -3.04 1.21
CA ILE A 46 0.38 -2.74 0.84
C ILE A 46 1.29 -2.88 2.05
N ALA A 47 0.97 -2.24 3.17
CA ALA A 47 1.80 -2.34 4.39
C ALA A 47 1.88 -3.78 4.91
N ARG A 48 0.76 -4.50 4.89
CA ARG A 48 0.69 -5.91 5.30
C ARG A 48 1.53 -6.80 4.40
N PHE A 49 1.41 -6.66 3.08
CA PHE A 49 2.17 -7.39 2.09
C PHE A 49 3.68 -7.18 2.30
N ILE A 50 4.12 -5.93 2.42
CA ILE A 50 5.55 -5.64 2.63
C ILE A 50 6.04 -6.27 3.94
N LYS A 51 5.28 -6.12 5.03
CA LYS A 51 5.65 -6.74 6.31
C LYS A 51 5.77 -8.26 6.20
N GLN A 52 4.87 -8.91 5.47
CA GLN A 52 4.82 -10.36 5.32
C GLN A 52 5.89 -10.87 4.35
N GLU A 53 5.90 -10.38 3.12
CA GLU A 53 6.68 -10.95 2.03
C GLU A 53 8.13 -10.44 2.01
N VAL A 54 8.35 -9.17 2.37
CA VAL A 54 9.71 -8.58 2.39
C VAL A 54 10.41 -8.86 3.71
N PHE A 55 9.68 -8.73 4.82
CA PHE A 55 10.26 -8.80 6.16
C PHE A 55 9.92 -10.07 6.94
N ASN A 56 9.16 -11.01 6.36
CA ASN A 56 8.76 -12.26 7.02
C ASN A 56 8.15 -12.02 8.42
N ASN A 57 7.27 -11.02 8.52
CA ASN A 57 6.60 -10.56 9.74
C ASN A 57 7.49 -9.98 10.85
N LYS A 58 8.80 -9.81 10.62
CA LYS A 58 9.74 -9.32 11.65
C LYS A 58 9.84 -7.80 11.73
N ALA A 59 9.36 -7.08 10.72
CA ALA A 59 9.39 -5.62 10.69
C ALA A 59 8.37 -4.96 11.61
N THR A 60 8.78 -3.83 12.18
CA THR A 60 7.90 -2.84 12.80
C THR A 60 7.16 -2.03 11.73
N PHE A 61 6.21 -1.18 12.16
CA PHE A 61 5.54 -0.28 11.22
C PHE A 61 6.50 0.75 10.63
N ASP A 62 7.45 1.27 11.42
CA ASP A 62 8.39 2.28 10.94
C ASP A 62 9.35 1.69 9.88
N ASP A 63 9.76 0.43 10.04
CA ASP A 63 10.58 -0.29 9.02
C ASP A 63 9.84 -0.41 7.68
N VAL A 64 8.53 -0.68 7.71
CA VAL A 64 7.70 -0.77 6.50
C VAL A 64 7.60 0.60 5.82
N ILE A 65 7.39 1.67 6.58
CA ILE A 65 7.33 3.03 6.03
C ILE A 65 8.68 3.45 5.44
N GLU A 66 9.80 3.12 6.11
CA GLU A 66 11.13 3.38 5.58
C GLU A 66 11.35 2.61 4.27
N TYR A 67 10.97 1.34 4.22
CA TYR A 67 11.05 0.55 2.99
C TYR A 67 10.24 1.19 1.85
N LEU A 68 9.01 1.62 2.11
CA LEU A 68 8.16 2.28 1.11
C LEU A 68 8.76 3.60 0.62
N ASN A 69 9.36 4.39 1.50
CA ASN A 69 10.08 5.61 1.12
C ASN A 69 11.32 5.32 0.26
N ARG A 70 12.08 4.26 0.60
CA ARG A 70 13.21 3.81 -0.23
C ARG A 70 12.73 3.29 -1.59
N LEU A 71 11.62 2.55 -1.62
CA LEU A 71 11.01 2.07 -2.86
C LEU A 71 10.58 3.25 -3.74
N ARG A 72 9.92 4.26 -3.17
CA ARG A 72 9.50 5.51 -3.83
C ARG A 72 10.64 6.18 -4.61
N SER A 73 11.86 6.18 -4.06
CA SER A 73 13.03 6.76 -4.73
C SER A 73 13.33 6.14 -6.12
N ARG A 74 12.81 4.93 -6.38
CA ARG A 74 12.87 4.22 -7.65
C ARG A 74 11.50 4.18 -8.31
N ARG A 75 10.96 5.35 -8.68
CA ARG A 75 9.55 5.54 -9.13
C ARG A 75 9.02 4.47 -10.08
N ASN A 76 9.77 4.11 -11.14
CA ASN A 76 9.31 3.10 -12.11
C ASN A 76 9.19 1.71 -11.49
N LEU A 77 10.18 1.30 -10.69
CA LEU A 77 10.15 0.03 -9.97
C LEU A 77 9.06 0.04 -8.90
N ALA A 78 8.87 1.16 -8.20
CA ALA A 78 7.81 1.33 -7.23
C ALA A 78 6.44 1.11 -7.87
N LYS A 79 6.16 1.75 -9.02
CA LYS A 79 4.91 1.56 -9.74
C LYS A 79 4.67 0.10 -10.14
N LEU A 80 5.71 -0.61 -10.59
CA LEU A 80 5.61 -2.03 -10.95
C LEU A 80 5.26 -2.89 -9.71
N VAL A 81 5.99 -2.71 -8.62
CA VAL A 81 5.74 -3.46 -7.37
C VAL A 81 4.37 -3.14 -6.82
N LEU A 82 3.99 -1.86 -6.74
CA LEU A 82 2.69 -1.43 -6.25
C LEU A 82 1.56 -1.96 -7.14
N SER A 83 1.71 -1.95 -8.46
CA SER A 83 0.72 -2.54 -9.38
C SER A 83 0.44 -4.02 -9.10
N TYR A 84 1.50 -4.80 -8.85
CA TYR A 84 1.37 -6.21 -8.45
C TYR A 84 0.66 -6.37 -7.10
N VAL A 85 1.08 -5.59 -6.09
CA VAL A 85 0.52 -5.68 -4.74
C VAL A 85 -0.95 -5.25 -4.72
N ILE A 86 -1.31 -4.21 -5.47
CA ILE A 86 -2.69 -3.73 -5.60
C ILE A 86 -3.56 -4.80 -6.28
N SER A 87 -3.09 -5.41 -7.38
CA SER A 87 -3.82 -6.51 -8.03
C SER A 87 -4.16 -7.61 -7.03
N ARG A 88 -3.14 -8.09 -6.30
CA ARG A 88 -3.32 -9.14 -5.30
C ARG A 88 -4.28 -8.72 -4.18
N ALA A 89 -4.23 -7.46 -3.74
CA ALA A 89 -5.12 -6.93 -2.72
C ALA A 89 -6.58 -6.83 -3.18
N LEU A 90 -6.83 -6.67 -4.48
CA LEU A 90 -8.17 -6.68 -5.06
C LEU A 90 -8.69 -8.11 -5.23
N ASP A 91 -7.82 -9.03 -5.67
CA ASP A 91 -8.20 -10.43 -5.91
C ASP A 91 -8.46 -11.19 -4.58
N GLU A 92 -7.86 -10.78 -3.47
CA GLU A 92 -8.17 -11.31 -2.13
C GLU A 92 -9.54 -10.83 -1.58
N GLN A 93 -10.18 -9.84 -2.22
CA GLN A 93 -11.49 -9.29 -1.81
C GLN A 93 -12.68 -9.90 -2.58
N GLU A 94 -12.42 -10.61 -3.69
CA GLU A 94 -13.41 -11.40 -4.46
C GLU A 94 -13.56 -12.81 -3.89
#